data_AF-A0A939ZLR0-F1
#
_entry.id   AF-A0A939ZLR0-F1
#
_cell.length_a   1.000
_cell.length_b   1.000
_cell.length_c   1.000
_cell.angle_alpha   90.00
_cell.angle_beta   90.00
_cell.angle_gamma   90.00
#
_symmetry.space_group_name_H-M   'P 1'
#
loop_
_entity.id
_entity.type
_entity.pdbx_description
1 polymer ?
#
loop_
_entity_poly.entity_id
_entity_poly.type
_entity_poly.pdbx_seq_one_letter_code
_entity_poly.pdbx_strand_id
1 'polypeptide(L)'
;MILAFFAGCTQKTNKGSAINKPTKESLAKEIYDILVEASELAEEMGSDTYTAWNDGINDADESGYDLKQLSKHLHLTVDDLKLGVAYDLNRDEWETMTEAEKQEEIDSADSMFKLYLIIADSQFSVCVNVVTDAYIATGKADTIRSTLDEAKNKIKNLSNIYPDYEVCTKLKNFYTKIQTYYDFCINPTGTFIELKNIIQQFRTDVRDAKNDLSFDLD
;
A
#
# COMPACT_ATOMS: atom_id res chain seq x y z
N MET A 1 -57.94 55.46 -11.71
CA MET A 1 -57.16 54.99 -10.54
C MET A 1 -57.01 53.48 -10.69
N ILE A 2 -55.77 53.01 -10.92
CA ILE A 2 -55.26 51.63 -10.79
C ILE A 2 -55.79 50.63 -11.87
N LEU A 3 -55.04 50.35 -12.95
CA LEU A 3 -53.93 49.37 -13.13
C LEU A 3 -54.40 47.90 -13.16
N ALA A 4 -54.27 47.21 -14.32
CA ALA A 4 -53.30 46.10 -14.55
C ALA A 4 -53.85 44.72 -14.10
N PHE A 5 -53.63 43.54 -14.71
CA PHE A 5 -52.64 43.07 -15.68
C PHE A 5 -53.05 41.68 -16.23
N PHE A 6 -52.24 41.21 -17.16
CA PHE A 6 -52.37 40.09 -18.11
C PHE A 6 -52.41 38.65 -17.56
N ALA A 7 -52.89 37.78 -18.46
CA ALA A 7 -52.82 36.33 -18.49
C ALA A 7 -51.41 35.74 -18.28
N GLY A 8 -51.37 34.47 -17.84
CA GLY A 8 -50.14 33.68 -17.87
C GLY A 8 -50.31 32.27 -17.31
N CYS A 9 -50.64 31.31 -18.18
CA CYS A 9 -50.40 29.89 -17.95
C CYS A 9 -48.95 29.68 -17.50
N THR A 10 -48.72 29.21 -16.29
CA THR A 10 -47.41 28.71 -15.87
C THR A 10 -47.35 27.21 -16.17
N GLN A 11 -46.70 26.88 -17.28
CA GLN A 11 -46.11 25.56 -17.47
C GLN A 11 -45.06 25.33 -16.38
N LYS A 12 -45.33 24.39 -15.47
CA LYS A 12 -44.29 23.79 -14.62
C LYS A 12 -43.34 23.01 -15.53
N THR A 13 -42.23 23.62 -15.91
CA THR A 13 -41.08 22.88 -16.45
C THR A 13 -40.41 22.16 -15.29
N ASN A 14 -40.64 20.85 -15.26
CA ASN A 14 -39.93 19.92 -14.39
C ASN A 14 -38.46 19.89 -14.85
N LYS A 15 -37.59 20.70 -14.23
CA LYS A 15 -36.14 20.56 -14.39
C LYS A 15 -35.74 19.27 -13.67
N GLY A 16 -35.73 18.18 -14.43
CA GLY A 16 -35.00 16.98 -14.04
C GLY A 16 -33.57 17.39 -13.71
N SER A 17 -33.15 17.10 -12.48
CA SER A 17 -31.75 17.07 -12.10
C SER A 17 -31.02 16.18 -13.10
N ALA A 18 -30.25 16.79 -14.01
CA ALA A 18 -29.32 16.04 -14.83
C ALA A 18 -28.24 15.51 -13.88
N ILE A 19 -28.33 14.24 -13.54
CA ILE A 19 -27.22 13.51 -12.92
C ILE A 19 -26.09 13.60 -13.94
N ASN A 20 -25.10 14.47 -13.67
CA ASN A 20 -24.00 14.71 -14.58
C ASN A 20 -23.15 13.43 -14.60
N LYS A 21 -23.19 12.69 -15.71
CA LYS A 21 -22.40 11.47 -15.86
C LYS A 21 -20.91 11.85 -15.77
N PRO A 22 -20.08 11.14 -14.98
CA PRO A 22 -18.67 11.48 -14.86
C PRO A 22 -17.99 11.43 -16.24
N THR A 23 -17.12 12.41 -16.51
CA THR A 23 -16.33 12.49 -17.74
C THR A 23 -15.17 11.51 -17.69
N LYS A 24 -14.58 11.17 -18.86
CA LYS A 24 -13.41 10.28 -18.91
C LYS A 24 -12.22 10.85 -18.13
N GLU A 25 -12.05 12.17 -18.14
CA GLU A 25 -11.01 12.89 -17.39
C GLU A 25 -11.25 12.77 -15.87
N SER A 26 -12.50 12.95 -15.41
CA SER A 26 -12.82 12.80 -13.99
C SER A 26 -12.61 11.38 -13.47
N LEU A 27 -12.94 10.37 -14.29
CA LEU A 27 -12.70 8.96 -13.96
C LEU A 27 -11.20 8.63 -13.98
N ALA A 28 -10.44 9.19 -14.91
CA ALA A 28 -9.00 9.01 -14.97
C ALA A 28 -8.30 9.67 -13.78
N LYS A 29 -8.77 10.84 -13.35
CA LYS A 29 -8.27 11.53 -12.16
C LYS A 29 -8.53 10.74 -10.87
N GLU A 30 -9.74 10.19 -10.73
CA GLU A 30 -10.08 9.29 -9.61
C GLU A 30 -9.13 8.08 -9.55
N ILE A 31 -8.88 7.42 -10.68
CA ILE A 31 -7.94 6.30 -10.75
C ILE A 31 -6.52 6.75 -10.40
N TYR A 32 -6.09 7.90 -10.92
CA TYR A 32 -4.78 8.45 -10.62
C TYR A 32 -4.60 8.67 -9.12
N ASP A 33 -5.58 9.26 -8.44
CA ASP A 33 -5.52 9.52 -7.00
C ASP A 33 -5.40 8.22 -6.19
N ILE A 34 -6.14 7.17 -6.58
CA ILE A 34 -6.04 5.84 -5.97
C ILE A 34 -4.64 5.22 -6.20
N LEU A 35 -4.07 5.39 -7.39
CA LEU A 35 -2.71 4.90 -7.68
C LEU A 35 -1.64 5.68 -6.88
N VAL A 36 -1.85 6.97 -6.66
CA VAL A 36 -0.98 7.77 -5.79
C VAL A 36 -1.01 7.24 -4.36
N GLU A 37 -2.20 7.00 -3.81
CA GLU A 37 -2.37 6.39 -2.48
C GLU A 37 -1.69 5.02 -2.39
N ALA A 38 -1.94 4.13 -3.36
CA ALA A 38 -1.28 2.81 -3.40
C ALA A 38 0.24 2.93 -3.47
N SER A 39 0.77 3.91 -4.22
CA SER A 39 2.21 4.13 -4.32
C SER A 39 2.85 4.61 -3.02
N GLU A 40 2.12 5.41 -2.23
CA GLU A 40 2.59 5.94 -0.95
C GLU A 40 2.60 4.84 0.12
N LEU A 41 1.55 4.02 0.18
CA LEU A 41 1.50 2.87 1.08
C LEU A 41 2.57 1.82 0.74
N ALA A 42 2.80 1.55 -0.56
CA ALA A 42 3.87 0.64 -0.98
C ALA A 42 5.27 1.21 -0.67
N GLU A 43 5.47 2.53 -0.80
CA GLU A 43 6.71 3.19 -0.42
C GLU A 43 7.02 3.06 1.07
N GLU A 44 6.02 3.24 1.95
CA GLU A 44 6.18 3.01 3.39
C GLU A 44 6.66 1.59 3.68
N MET A 45 5.98 0.58 3.11
CA MET A 45 6.37 -0.82 3.26
C MET A 45 7.79 -1.09 2.77
N GLY A 46 8.14 -0.64 1.56
CA GLY A 46 9.47 -0.90 1.03
C GLY A 46 10.58 -0.13 1.75
N SER A 47 10.29 1.06 2.30
CA SER A 47 11.21 1.77 3.18
C SER A 47 11.45 0.99 4.49
N ASP A 48 10.41 0.42 5.07
CA ASP A 48 10.52 -0.42 6.26
C ASP A 48 11.31 -1.70 5.97
N THR A 49 11.06 -2.35 4.84
CA THR A 49 11.86 -3.51 4.39
C THR A 49 13.33 -3.14 4.23
N TYR A 50 13.65 -1.97 3.67
CA TYR A 50 15.02 -1.48 3.58
C TYR A 50 15.69 -1.30 4.94
N THR A 51 15.01 -0.61 5.86
CA THR A 51 15.49 -0.38 7.21
C THR A 51 15.72 -1.72 7.93
N ALA A 52 14.74 -2.63 7.89
CA ALA A 52 14.84 -3.94 8.53
C ALA A 52 16.05 -4.75 8.01
N TRP A 53 16.27 -4.70 6.70
CA TRP A 53 17.41 -5.38 6.10
C TRP A 53 18.73 -4.72 6.51
N ASN A 54 18.78 -3.38 6.50
CA ASN A 54 19.96 -2.62 6.90
C ASN A 54 20.35 -2.89 8.36
N ASP A 55 19.39 -2.78 9.28
CA ASP A 55 19.64 -2.98 10.70
C ASP A 55 19.99 -4.45 10.97
N GLY A 56 19.34 -5.38 10.26
CA GLY A 56 19.65 -6.80 10.29
C GLY A 56 21.08 -7.17 9.86
N ILE A 57 21.72 -6.33 9.03
CA ILE A 57 23.12 -6.51 8.60
C ILE A 57 24.08 -5.83 9.58
N ASN A 58 23.73 -4.64 10.10
CA ASN A 58 24.70 -3.76 10.76
C ASN A 58 24.57 -3.72 12.29
N ASP A 59 23.37 -3.96 12.83
CA ASP A 59 23.04 -3.67 14.22
C ASP A 59 22.46 -4.89 14.97
N ALA A 60 21.91 -5.87 14.25
CA ALA A 60 21.18 -6.98 14.87
C ALA A 60 22.06 -8.01 15.61
N ASP A 61 23.38 -7.98 15.43
CA ASP A 61 24.33 -8.77 16.20
C ASP A 61 24.78 -8.07 17.51
N GLU A 62 24.39 -6.81 17.71
CA GLU A 62 24.70 -6.06 18.91
C GLU A 62 23.96 -6.60 20.15
N SER A 63 24.68 -6.66 21.27
CA SER A 63 24.09 -7.08 22.53
C SER A 63 22.97 -6.12 22.95
N GLY A 64 21.74 -6.63 22.97
CA GLY A 64 20.56 -5.86 23.38
C GLY A 64 19.72 -5.34 22.21
N TYR A 65 20.02 -5.71 20.97
CA TYR A 65 19.11 -5.49 19.85
C TYR A 65 17.75 -6.16 20.12
N ASP A 66 16.66 -5.42 19.91
CA ASP A 66 15.29 -5.83 20.21
C ASP A 66 14.27 -5.12 19.32
N LEU A 67 12.99 -5.47 19.46
CA LEU A 67 11.90 -4.90 18.65
C LEU A 67 11.79 -3.38 18.79
N LYS A 68 12.14 -2.81 19.96
CA LYS A 68 12.13 -1.36 20.16
C LYS A 68 13.26 -0.69 19.41
N GLN A 69 14.40 -1.35 19.25
CA GLN A 69 15.48 -0.83 18.41
C GLN A 69 15.09 -0.88 16.93
N LEU A 70 14.58 -2.03 16.47
CA LEU A 70 14.09 -2.20 15.10
C LEU A 70 13.00 -1.18 14.75
N SER A 71 12.04 -0.93 15.64
CA SER A 71 10.93 0.00 15.37
C SER A 71 11.33 1.48 15.27
N LYS A 72 12.55 1.89 15.65
CA LYS A 72 12.93 3.33 15.72
C LYS A 72 12.87 4.04 14.37
N HIS A 73 13.12 3.29 13.31
CA HIS A 73 13.28 3.81 11.95
C HIS A 73 12.23 3.23 10.99
N LEU A 74 11.20 2.59 11.53
CA LEU A 74 10.08 2.02 10.78
C LEU A 74 8.83 2.87 10.94
N HIS A 75 7.91 2.71 9.99
CA HIS A 75 6.53 3.20 10.11
C HIS A 75 5.67 2.28 11.00
N LEU A 76 6.15 1.05 11.27
CA LEU A 76 5.56 0.10 12.19
C LEU A 76 5.90 0.40 13.65
N THR A 77 4.91 0.20 14.53
CA THR A 77 5.07 0.29 15.98
C THR A 77 5.67 -1.00 16.55
N VAL A 78 6.11 -0.96 17.80
CA VAL A 78 6.55 -2.19 18.50
C VAL A 78 5.43 -3.22 18.56
N ASP A 79 4.17 -2.80 18.76
CA ASP A 79 3.03 -3.73 18.82
C ASP A 79 2.77 -4.39 17.46
N ASP A 80 2.92 -3.63 16.37
CA ASP A 80 2.86 -4.21 15.01
C ASP A 80 3.96 -5.26 14.81
N LEU A 81 5.18 -4.99 15.28
CA LEU A 81 6.29 -5.94 15.17
C LEU A 81 6.08 -7.17 16.05
N LYS A 82 5.50 -7.03 17.25
CA LYS A 82 5.15 -8.18 18.09
C LYS A 82 4.15 -9.10 17.39
N LEU A 83 3.16 -8.50 16.75
CA LEU A 83 2.21 -9.22 15.91
C LEU A 83 2.91 -9.92 14.73
N GLY A 84 3.87 -9.25 14.09
CA GLY A 84 4.70 -9.83 13.04
C GLY A 84 5.53 -11.03 13.50
N VAL A 85 6.16 -10.97 14.68
CA VAL A 85 6.89 -12.11 15.27
C VAL A 85 5.95 -13.29 15.55
N ALA A 86 4.82 -13.01 16.20
CA ALA A 86 3.84 -14.03 16.54
C ALA A 86 3.29 -14.70 15.27
N TYR A 87 3.01 -13.91 14.24
CA TYR A 87 2.54 -14.39 12.95
C TYR A 87 3.61 -15.23 12.22
N ASP A 88 4.86 -14.77 12.11
CA ASP A 88 5.91 -15.49 11.38
C ASP A 88 6.18 -16.88 11.96
N LEU A 89 6.25 -16.96 13.29
CA LEU A 89 6.51 -18.21 14.01
C LEU A 89 5.36 -19.21 13.95
N ASN A 90 4.14 -18.74 13.69
CA ASN A 90 2.92 -19.55 13.70
C ASN A 90 2.17 -19.49 12.36
N ARG A 91 2.85 -19.11 11.27
CA ARG A 91 2.21 -18.75 9.99
C ARG A 91 1.25 -19.81 9.44
N ASP A 92 1.63 -21.08 9.57
CA ASP A 92 0.85 -22.21 9.03
C ASP A 92 -0.46 -22.46 9.80
N GLU A 93 -0.53 -22.05 11.08
CA GLU A 93 -1.67 -22.31 11.96
C GLU A 93 -2.40 -21.05 12.43
N TRP A 94 -1.85 -19.85 12.16
CA TRP A 94 -2.34 -18.55 12.62
C TRP A 94 -3.84 -18.35 12.41
N GLU A 95 -4.35 -18.69 11.23
CA GLU A 95 -5.76 -18.52 10.86
C GLU A 95 -6.71 -19.46 11.63
N THR A 96 -6.18 -20.52 12.25
CA THR A 96 -6.95 -21.50 13.03
C THR A 96 -6.85 -21.30 14.54
N MET A 97 -5.88 -20.50 14.99
CA MET A 97 -5.71 -20.16 16.40
C MET A 97 -6.84 -19.30 16.92
N THR A 98 -7.18 -19.48 18.19
CA THR A 98 -8.06 -18.59 18.94
C THR A 98 -7.38 -17.27 19.24
N GLU A 99 -8.16 -16.22 19.50
CA GLU A 99 -7.62 -14.91 19.89
C GLU A 99 -6.83 -14.95 21.21
N ALA A 100 -7.16 -15.90 22.11
CA ALA A 100 -6.39 -16.10 23.34
C ALA A 100 -5.00 -16.67 23.05
N GLU A 101 -4.90 -17.68 22.19
CA GLU A 101 -3.62 -18.28 21.77
C GLU A 101 -2.76 -17.26 21.02
N LYS A 102 -3.35 -16.48 20.10
CA LYS A 102 -2.63 -15.40 19.41
C LYS A 102 -2.08 -14.36 20.39
N GLN A 103 -2.85 -14.00 21.42
CA GLN A 103 -2.39 -13.05 22.43
C GLN A 103 -1.22 -13.60 23.26
N GLU A 104 -1.22 -14.90 23.58
CA GLU A 104 -0.10 -15.54 24.28
C GLU A 104 1.21 -15.48 23.46
N GLU A 105 1.12 -15.69 22.14
CA GLU A 105 2.25 -15.55 21.22
C GLU A 105 2.74 -14.10 21.13
N ILE A 106 1.82 -13.13 21.03
CA ILE A 106 2.13 -11.69 21.01
C ILE A 106 2.81 -11.25 22.31
N ASP A 107 2.32 -11.72 23.46
CA ASP A 107 2.90 -11.42 24.77
C ASP A 107 4.34 -11.99 24.91
N SER A 108 4.62 -13.09 24.21
CA SER A 108 5.92 -13.76 24.19
C SER A 108 6.88 -13.21 23.12
N ALA A 109 6.40 -12.39 22.19
CA ALA A 109 7.11 -11.95 20.99
C ALA A 109 8.48 -11.31 21.25
N ASP A 110 8.63 -10.47 22.29
CA ASP A 110 9.93 -9.84 22.62
C ASP A 110 11.02 -10.88 22.93
N SER A 111 10.65 -11.92 23.68
CA SER A 111 11.57 -13.01 24.05
C SER A 111 11.85 -13.90 22.84
N MET A 112 10.81 -14.20 22.07
CA MET A 112 10.92 -15.04 20.88
C MET A 112 11.75 -14.39 19.77
N PHE A 113 11.61 -13.08 19.55
CA PHE A 113 12.43 -12.34 18.61
C PHE A 113 13.93 -12.43 18.95
N LYS A 114 14.28 -12.23 20.22
CA LYS A 114 15.67 -12.35 20.69
C LYS A 114 16.22 -13.76 20.49
N LEU A 115 15.43 -14.78 20.83
CA LEU A 115 15.82 -16.15 20.57
C LEU A 115 15.99 -16.40 19.07
N TYR A 116 15.09 -15.88 18.24
CA TYR A 116 15.11 -16.05 16.81
C TYR A 116 16.38 -15.47 16.18
N LEU A 117 16.77 -14.25 16.58
CA LEU A 117 18.04 -13.63 16.16
C LEU A 117 19.28 -14.46 16.52
N ILE A 118 19.25 -15.16 17.67
CA ILE A 118 20.37 -15.99 18.14
C ILE A 118 20.49 -17.29 17.33
N ILE A 119 19.37 -17.90 16.98
CA ILE A 119 19.35 -19.23 16.35
C ILE A 119 19.35 -19.17 14.82
N ALA A 120 18.92 -18.05 14.23
CA ALA A 120 18.85 -17.91 12.79
C ALA A 120 20.26 -17.79 12.16
N ASP A 121 20.42 -18.42 11.00
CA ASP A 121 21.65 -18.30 10.19
C ASP A 121 21.83 -16.89 9.60
N SER A 122 20.78 -16.07 9.63
CA SER A 122 20.73 -14.74 9.04
C SER A 122 19.84 -13.80 9.85
N GLN A 123 20.45 -12.87 10.58
CA GLN A 123 19.74 -11.86 11.37
C GLN A 123 18.94 -10.89 10.48
N PHE A 124 19.45 -10.56 9.29
CA PHE A 124 18.69 -9.74 8.34
C PHE A 124 17.43 -10.45 7.85
N SER A 125 17.48 -11.76 7.64
CA SER A 125 16.30 -12.52 7.24
C SER A 125 15.23 -12.48 8.33
N VAL A 126 15.64 -12.61 9.60
CA VAL A 126 14.72 -12.47 10.75
C VAL A 126 14.07 -11.09 10.76
N CYS A 127 14.86 -10.01 10.66
CA CYS A 127 14.32 -8.65 10.70
C CYS A 127 13.36 -8.37 9.54
N VAL A 128 13.71 -8.80 8.33
CA VAL A 128 12.89 -8.64 7.12
C VAL A 128 11.60 -9.45 7.21
N ASN A 129 11.65 -10.70 7.67
CA ASN A 129 10.47 -11.54 7.85
C ASN A 129 9.50 -10.92 8.85
N VAL A 130 9.99 -10.53 10.04
CA VAL A 130 9.17 -9.91 11.08
C VAL A 130 8.48 -8.64 10.60
N VAL A 131 9.19 -7.78 9.86
CA VAL A 131 8.58 -6.57 9.28
C VAL A 131 7.56 -6.91 8.21
N THR A 132 7.88 -7.81 7.28
CA THR A 132 6.95 -8.22 6.21
C THR A 132 5.67 -8.82 6.79
N ASP A 133 5.81 -9.62 7.84
CA ASP A 133 4.70 -10.27 8.51
C ASP A 133 3.90 -9.37 9.42
N ALA A 134 4.52 -8.35 10.01
CA ALA A 134 3.80 -7.27 10.65
C ALA A 134 2.87 -6.57 9.65
N TYR A 135 3.31 -6.31 8.42
CA TYR A 135 2.45 -5.75 7.37
C TYR A 135 1.29 -6.69 7.00
N ILE A 136 1.52 -8.01 6.98
CA ILE A 136 0.48 -9.01 6.70
C ILE A 136 -0.53 -9.06 7.85
N ALA A 137 -0.07 -9.31 9.07
CA ALA A 137 -0.91 -9.57 10.23
C ALA A 137 -1.70 -8.34 10.69
N THR A 138 -1.18 -7.12 10.46
CA THR A 138 -1.92 -5.87 10.71
C THR A 138 -2.94 -5.53 9.63
N GLY A 139 -2.99 -6.28 8.52
CA GLY A 139 -3.86 -5.99 7.37
C GLY A 139 -3.39 -4.80 6.51
N LYS A 140 -2.21 -4.24 6.77
CA LYS A 140 -1.64 -3.14 5.95
C LYS A 140 -1.30 -3.63 4.54
N ALA A 141 -0.77 -4.83 4.40
CA ALA A 141 -0.55 -5.46 3.08
C ALA A 141 -1.87 -5.66 2.31
N ASP A 142 -2.92 -6.10 3.01
CA ASP A 142 -4.26 -6.25 2.44
C ASP A 142 -4.87 -4.93 1.98
N THR A 143 -4.58 -3.84 2.70
CA THR A 143 -4.98 -2.49 2.30
C THR A 143 -4.34 -2.11 0.97
N ILE A 144 -3.02 -2.28 0.82
CA ILE A 144 -2.30 -2.01 -0.44
C ILE A 144 -2.90 -2.84 -1.59
N ARG A 145 -3.08 -4.15 -1.37
CA ARG A 145 -3.65 -5.06 -2.37
C ARG A 145 -5.06 -4.63 -2.80
N SER A 146 -5.91 -4.27 -1.84
CA SER A 146 -7.28 -3.85 -2.12
C SER A 146 -7.34 -2.55 -2.91
N THR A 147 -6.49 -1.57 -2.57
CA THR A 147 -6.37 -0.30 -3.31
C THR A 147 -5.89 -0.54 -4.75
N LEU A 148 -4.92 -1.44 -4.96
CA LEU A 148 -4.48 -1.85 -6.29
C LEU A 148 -5.59 -2.55 -7.08
N ASP A 149 -6.33 -3.47 -6.46
CA ASP A 149 -7.44 -4.16 -7.12
C ASP A 149 -8.57 -3.19 -7.51
N GLU A 150 -8.86 -2.19 -6.68
CA GLU A 150 -9.79 -1.11 -7.02
C GLU A 150 -9.31 -0.34 -8.26
N ALA A 151 -8.05 0.12 -8.27
CA ALA A 151 -7.48 0.84 -9.39
C ALA A 151 -7.52 0.00 -10.68
N LYS A 152 -7.12 -1.27 -10.61
CA LYS A 152 -7.15 -2.21 -11.75
C LYS A 152 -8.54 -2.33 -12.36
N ASN A 153 -9.56 -2.49 -11.51
CA ASN A 153 -10.95 -2.63 -11.96
C ASN A 153 -11.46 -1.35 -12.62
N LYS A 154 -11.14 -0.18 -12.06
CA LYS A 154 -11.51 1.11 -12.66
C LYS A 154 -10.77 1.38 -13.97
N ILE A 155 -9.48 1.06 -14.07
CA ILE A 155 -8.70 1.13 -15.31
C ILE A 155 -9.32 0.26 -16.41
N LYS A 156 -9.71 -0.98 -16.07
CA LYS A 156 -10.38 -1.90 -16.99
C LYS A 156 -11.69 -1.32 -17.49
N ASN A 157 -12.51 -0.78 -16.59
CA ASN A 157 -13.78 -0.15 -16.95
C ASN A 157 -13.58 1.08 -17.84
N LEU A 158 -12.64 1.97 -17.49
CA LEU A 158 -12.31 3.15 -18.30
C LEU A 158 -11.84 2.76 -19.71
N SER A 159 -10.95 1.77 -19.80
CA SER A 159 -10.44 1.25 -21.09
C SER A 159 -11.54 0.66 -21.97
N ASN A 160 -12.56 0.04 -21.38
CA ASN A 160 -13.68 -0.53 -22.12
C ASN A 160 -14.62 0.55 -22.65
N ILE A 161 -14.82 1.63 -21.89
CA ILE A 161 -15.71 2.73 -22.29
C ILE A 161 -15.00 3.67 -23.27
N TYR A 162 -13.69 3.87 -23.12
CA TYR A 162 -12.86 4.79 -23.90
C TYR A 162 -11.57 4.10 -24.39
N PRO A 163 -11.66 3.22 -25.40
CA PRO A 163 -10.52 2.41 -25.85
C PRO A 163 -9.37 3.24 -26.44
N ASP A 164 -9.69 4.37 -27.09
CA ASP A 164 -8.69 5.24 -27.73
C ASP A 164 -8.14 6.34 -26.79
N TYR A 165 -8.49 6.29 -25.50
CA TYR A 165 -8.01 7.29 -24.54
C TYR A 165 -6.60 6.94 -24.07
N GLU A 166 -5.60 7.68 -24.59
CA GLU A 166 -4.18 7.46 -24.34
C GLU A 166 -3.80 7.36 -22.85
N VAL A 167 -4.48 8.14 -22.00
CA VAL A 167 -4.29 8.13 -20.54
C VAL A 167 -4.53 6.74 -19.93
N CYS A 168 -5.40 5.90 -20.51
CA CYS A 168 -5.61 4.52 -20.04
C CYS A 168 -4.31 3.71 -20.05
N THR A 169 -3.43 3.92 -21.03
CA THR A 169 -2.13 3.24 -21.12
C THR A 169 -1.17 3.74 -20.05
N LYS A 170 -1.14 5.06 -19.81
CA LYS A 170 -0.32 5.67 -18.76
C LYS A 170 -0.73 5.18 -17.35
N LEU A 171 -2.03 5.11 -17.07
CA LEU A 171 -2.57 4.56 -15.82
C LEU A 171 -2.22 3.07 -15.63
N LYS A 172 -2.29 2.24 -16.69
CA LYS A 172 -1.87 0.83 -16.65
C LYS A 172 -0.39 0.66 -16.33
N ASN A 173 0.45 1.51 -16.93
CA ASN A 173 1.88 1.48 -16.69
C ASN A 173 2.20 1.88 -15.23
N PHE A 174 1.54 2.91 -14.70
CA PHE A 174 1.71 3.32 -13.31
C PHE A 174 1.25 2.22 -12.34
N TYR A 175 0.07 1.63 -12.56
CA TYR A 175 -0.42 0.45 -11.82
C TYR A 175 0.60 -0.69 -11.81
N THR A 176 1.14 -1.07 -12.97
CA THR A 176 2.07 -2.19 -13.09
C THR A 176 3.34 -1.97 -12.28
N LYS A 177 3.88 -0.74 -12.31
CA LYS A 177 5.06 -0.35 -11.53
C LYS A 177 4.83 -0.49 -10.03
N ILE A 178 3.68 -0.02 -9.53
CA ILE A 178 3.32 -0.14 -8.11
C ILE A 178 3.12 -1.61 -7.73
N GLN A 179 2.38 -2.37 -8.55
CA GLN A 179 2.14 -3.79 -8.27
C GLN A 179 3.45 -4.58 -8.24
N THR A 180 4.36 -4.40 -9.20
CA THR A 180 5.64 -5.11 -9.21
C THR A 180 6.48 -4.78 -7.97
N TYR A 181 6.47 -3.52 -7.52
CA TYR A 181 7.18 -3.12 -6.31
C TYR A 181 6.55 -3.71 -5.04
N TYR A 182 5.21 -3.68 -4.93
CA TYR A 182 4.48 -4.30 -3.83
C TYR A 182 4.73 -5.81 -3.76
N ASP A 183 4.65 -6.51 -4.91
CA ASP A 183 4.92 -7.95 -5.00
C ASP A 183 6.36 -8.30 -4.57
N PHE A 184 7.31 -7.39 -4.78
CA PHE A 184 8.65 -7.53 -4.23
C PHE A 184 8.67 -7.29 -2.71
N CYS A 185 7.99 -6.25 -2.20
CA CYS A 185 8.00 -5.93 -0.77
C CYS A 185 7.34 -7.01 0.10
N ILE A 186 6.32 -7.71 -0.43
CA ILE A 186 5.64 -8.81 0.29
C ILE A 186 6.43 -10.11 0.30
N ASN A 187 7.39 -10.27 -0.61
CA ASN A 187 8.28 -11.41 -0.67
C ASN A 187 9.69 -10.97 -1.09
N PRO A 188 10.40 -10.25 -0.20
CA PRO A 188 11.67 -9.63 -0.51
C PRO A 188 12.73 -10.71 -0.72
N THR A 189 13.36 -10.70 -1.90
CA THR A 189 14.38 -11.68 -2.30
C THR A 189 15.60 -10.99 -2.91
N GLY A 190 16.71 -11.74 -3.02
CA GLY A 190 17.96 -11.24 -3.58
C GLY A 190 18.87 -10.61 -2.54
N THR A 191 19.71 -9.68 -2.99
CA THR A 191 20.74 -9.01 -2.20
C THR A 191 20.31 -7.63 -1.74
N PHE A 192 20.95 -7.11 -0.69
CA PHE A 192 20.71 -5.74 -0.22
C PHE A 192 20.98 -4.67 -1.29
N ILE A 193 21.93 -4.91 -2.20
CA ILE A 193 22.20 -4.01 -3.33
C ILE A 193 21.03 -4.01 -4.32
N GLU A 194 20.46 -5.18 -4.62
CA GLU A 194 19.29 -5.29 -5.49
C GLU A 194 18.08 -4.60 -4.87
N LEU A 195 17.82 -4.78 -3.57
CA LEU A 195 16.79 -4.05 -2.82
C LEU A 195 16.93 -2.53 -3.00
N LYS A 196 18.13 -1.99 -2.75
CA LYS A 196 18.40 -0.56 -2.90
C LYS A 196 18.11 -0.05 -4.31
N ASN A 197 18.47 -0.84 -5.32
CA ASN A 197 18.20 -0.49 -6.72
C ASN A 197 16.70 -0.53 -7.04
N ILE A 198 15.97 -1.52 -6.53
CA ILE A 198 14.52 -1.67 -6.72
C ILE A 198 13.77 -0.47 -6.13
N ILE A 199 14.09 -0.08 -4.89
CA ILE A 199 13.47 1.08 -4.22
C ILE A 199 13.77 2.38 -4.99
N GLN A 200 15.03 2.58 -5.40
CA GLN A 200 15.41 3.78 -6.14
C GLN A 200 14.73 3.85 -7.52
N GLN A 201 14.59 2.70 -8.18
CA GLN A 201 13.88 2.59 -9.45
C GLN A 201 12.38 2.89 -9.25
N PHE A 202 11.74 2.32 -8.23
CA PHE A 202 10.35 2.60 -7.90
C PHE A 202 10.08 4.08 -7.64
N ARG A 203 10.89 4.74 -6.81
CA ARG A 203 10.76 6.19 -6.55
C ARG A 203 10.88 7.03 -7.81
N THR A 204 11.80 6.65 -8.71
CA THR A 204 11.97 7.30 -10.02
C THR A 204 10.72 7.08 -10.88
N ASP A 205 10.24 5.86 -10.93
CA ASP A 205 9.07 5.44 -11.69
C ASP A 205 7.78 6.14 -11.25
N VAL A 206 7.56 6.29 -9.94
CA VAL A 206 6.44 7.02 -9.35
C VAL A 206 6.52 8.51 -9.70
N ARG A 207 7.70 9.13 -9.53
CA ARG A 207 7.89 10.54 -9.87
C ARG A 207 7.61 10.82 -11.34
N ASP A 208 8.15 9.99 -12.22
CA ASP A 208 7.97 10.16 -13.66
C ASP A 208 6.51 9.93 -14.08
N ALA A 209 5.82 8.96 -13.47
CA ALA A 209 4.38 8.74 -13.68
C ALA A 209 3.52 9.90 -13.16
N LYS A 210 3.81 10.43 -11.96
CA LYS A 210 3.12 11.60 -11.39
C LYS A 210 3.28 12.83 -12.30
N ASN A 211 4.48 13.06 -12.84
CA ASN A 211 4.74 14.17 -13.76
C ASN A 211 4.01 14.02 -15.11
N ASP A 212 4.00 12.82 -15.69
CA ASP A 212 3.37 12.56 -16.98
C ASP A 212 1.83 12.63 -16.89
N LEU A 213 1.25 12.06 -15.82
CA LEU A 213 -0.20 12.03 -15.63
C LEU A 213 -0.78 13.34 -15.11
N SER A 214 -0.05 14.12 -14.29
CA SER A 214 -0.51 15.45 -13.87
C SER A 214 -0.67 16.39 -15.05
N PHE A 215 0.30 16.41 -15.97
CA PHE A 215 0.22 17.23 -17.19
C PHE A 215 -1.01 16.90 -18.07
N ASP A 216 -1.40 15.63 -18.14
CA ASP A 216 -2.54 15.17 -18.95
C ASP A 216 -3.91 15.32 -18.26
N LEU A 217 -3.92 15.50 -16.93
CA LEU A 217 -5.14 15.50 -16.09
C LEU A 217 -5.44 16.87 -15.46
N ASP A 218 -4.57 17.86 -15.64
CA ASP A 218 -4.79 19.28 -15.34
C ASP A 218 -5.74 19.95 -16.35
#